data_AF-A0A7L2DCJ1-F1
#
_entry.id   AF-A0A7L2DCJ1-F1
#
_cell.length_a   1.000
_cell.length_b   1.000
_cell.length_c   1.000
_cell.angle_alpha   90.00
_cell.angle_beta   90.00
_cell.angle_gamma   90.00
#
_symmetry.space_group_name_H-M   'P 1'
#
loop_
_entity.id
_entity.type
_entity.pdbx_description
1 polymer ?
#
loop_
_entity_poly.entity_id
_entity_poly.type
_entity_poly.pdbx_seq_one_letter_code
_entity_poly.pdbx_strand_id
1 'polypeptide(L)'
;RALKAEGVCESVLYGLPFIIKPTSCWQLDWDELETNQHSFHALCHSLLKRKWMLLARHEPQNTGPNWNVVVHPYFVIIPSDSATLLVKAVASRELLLPSAFPTLLAEHPERVRGPIESALNSLEVEVAYNPLHLKSNLYKHLKSSLYKPPHRQQPQPREQRPERHQPRQVSPCPQSRAKAAVAPLLMAPSPLQTFRPATAARRGSCEGSLLPKEYEE
;
A
#
# COMPACT_ATOMS: atom_id res chain seq x y z
N ARG A 1 -1.21 -7.40 -22.53
CA ARG A 1 -0.33 -6.85 -23.59
C ARG A 1 1.12 -7.02 -23.15
N ALA A 2 2.08 -7.19 -24.05
CA ALA A 2 3.51 -7.18 -23.69
C ALA A 2 4.06 -5.75 -23.71
N LEU A 3 4.93 -5.42 -22.75
CA LEU A 3 5.63 -4.15 -22.63
C LEU A 3 7.14 -4.42 -22.61
N LYS A 4 7.95 -3.53 -23.19
CA LYS A 4 9.40 -3.56 -23.01
C LYS A 4 9.74 -3.02 -21.61
N ALA A 5 10.65 -3.67 -20.90
CA ALA A 5 11.04 -3.30 -19.54
C ALA A 5 11.55 -1.85 -19.46
N GLU A 6 12.37 -1.43 -20.44
CA GLU A 6 12.90 -0.07 -20.55
C GLU A 6 11.83 0.99 -20.90
N GLY A 7 10.66 0.57 -21.38
CA GLY A 7 9.56 1.46 -21.75
C GLY A 7 8.61 1.79 -20.60
N VAL A 8 8.77 1.16 -19.43
CA VAL A 8 7.91 1.38 -18.27
C VAL A 8 8.63 2.29 -17.27
N CYS A 9 8.07 3.46 -17.01
CA CYS A 9 8.58 4.35 -15.99
C CYS A 9 8.11 3.89 -14.60
N GLU A 10 9.03 3.65 -13.67
CA GLU A 10 8.65 3.22 -12.31
C GLU A 10 7.81 4.26 -11.55
N SER A 11 7.91 5.54 -11.92
CA SER A 11 7.13 6.63 -11.29
C SER A 11 5.62 6.52 -11.52
N VAL A 12 5.17 5.76 -12.52
CA VAL A 12 3.74 5.50 -12.75
C VAL A 12 3.26 4.23 -12.06
N LEU A 13 4.13 3.52 -11.33
CA LEU A 13 3.76 2.35 -10.54
C LEU A 13 3.53 2.77 -9.08
N TYR A 14 2.47 2.27 -8.47
CA TYR A 14 2.12 2.66 -7.11
C TYR A 14 1.47 1.53 -6.31
N GLY A 15 1.28 1.80 -5.02
CA GLY A 15 0.62 0.88 -4.10
C GLY A 15 1.51 -0.26 -3.62
N LEU A 16 0.89 -1.21 -2.94
CA LEU A 16 1.57 -2.40 -2.43
C LEU A 16 1.74 -3.42 -3.56
N PRO A 17 2.96 -3.95 -3.76
CA PRO A 17 3.18 -4.98 -4.75
C PRO A 17 2.66 -6.34 -4.26
N PHE A 18 2.31 -7.21 -5.21
CA PHE A 18 1.99 -8.61 -4.96
C PHE A 18 3.00 -9.52 -5.64
N ILE A 19 3.25 -10.70 -5.05
CA ILE A 19 4.10 -11.73 -5.64
C ILE A 19 3.21 -12.89 -6.06
N ILE A 20 3.25 -13.24 -7.33
CA ILE A 20 2.65 -14.44 -7.88
C ILE A 20 3.73 -15.51 -7.98
N LYS A 21 3.36 -16.71 -7.53
CA LYS A 21 4.12 -17.95 -7.65
C LYS A 21 3.20 -19.05 -8.19
N PRO A 22 3.75 -20.17 -8.72
CA PRO A 22 2.93 -21.33 -9.05
C PRO A 22 2.08 -21.75 -7.85
N THR A 23 0.84 -22.15 -8.11
CA THR A 23 -0.05 -22.64 -7.05
C THR A 23 0.44 -24.00 -6.55
N SER A 24 0.16 -24.28 -5.27
CA SER A 24 0.33 -25.59 -4.65
C SER A 24 -1.03 -26.07 -4.11
N CYS A 25 -2.11 -25.70 -4.81
CA CYS A 25 -3.47 -26.04 -4.40
C CYS A 25 -3.69 -27.55 -4.49
N TRP A 26 -4.16 -28.15 -3.40
CA TRP A 26 -4.44 -29.58 -3.31
C TRP A 26 -5.65 -30.02 -4.16
N GLN A 27 -6.43 -29.08 -4.68
CA GLN A 27 -7.60 -29.36 -5.52
C GLN A 27 -7.22 -29.74 -6.96
N LEU A 28 -5.98 -29.46 -7.37
CA LEU A 28 -5.42 -29.87 -8.65
C LEU A 28 -4.72 -31.21 -8.49
N ASP A 29 -4.70 -32.01 -9.54
CA ASP A 29 -3.92 -33.24 -9.54
C ASP A 29 -2.41 -32.96 -9.69
N TRP A 30 -1.59 -34.01 -9.50
CA TRP A 30 -0.14 -33.88 -9.54
C TRP A 30 0.40 -33.47 -10.90
N ASP A 31 -0.19 -34.00 -11.98
CA ASP A 31 0.25 -33.73 -13.35
C ASP A 31 -0.08 -32.29 -13.76
N GLU A 32 -1.23 -31.77 -13.33
CA GLU A 32 -1.64 -30.37 -13.49
C GLU A 32 -0.74 -29.43 -12.68
N LEU A 33 -0.42 -29.76 -11.43
CA LEU A 33 0.50 -28.97 -10.61
C LEU A 33 1.89 -28.89 -11.26
N GLU A 34 2.41 -30.02 -11.72
CA GLU A 34 3.70 -30.09 -12.40
C GLU A 34 3.69 -29.31 -13.72
N THR A 35 2.65 -29.49 -14.55
CA THR A 35 2.49 -28.75 -15.80
C THR A 35 2.38 -27.25 -15.57
N ASN A 36 1.64 -26.83 -14.53
CA ASN A 36 1.51 -25.43 -14.15
C ASN A 36 2.85 -24.84 -13.70
N GLN A 37 3.63 -25.57 -12.89
CA GLN A 37 4.96 -25.13 -12.46
C GLN A 37 5.90 -24.94 -13.66
N HIS A 38 5.97 -25.92 -14.56
CA HIS A 38 6.78 -25.84 -15.77
C HIS A 38 6.36 -24.68 -16.66
N SER A 39 5.05 -24.52 -16.88
CA SER A 39 4.49 -23.44 -17.70
C SER A 39 4.79 -22.06 -17.11
N PHE A 40 4.65 -21.90 -15.79
CA PHE A 40 4.96 -20.66 -15.09
C PHE A 40 6.45 -20.31 -15.18
N HIS A 41 7.33 -21.29 -14.96
CA HIS A 41 8.78 -21.09 -15.09
C HIS A 41 9.18 -20.73 -16.52
N ALA A 42 8.60 -21.41 -17.52
CA ALA A 42 8.82 -21.11 -18.93
C ALA A 42 8.38 -19.69 -19.29
N LEU A 43 7.25 -19.22 -18.73
CA LEU A 43 6.77 -17.85 -18.88
C LEU A 43 7.77 -16.85 -18.28
N CYS A 44 8.18 -17.02 -17.01
CA CYS A 44 9.15 -16.15 -16.34
C CYS A 44 10.45 -16.04 -17.14
N HIS A 45 11.03 -17.18 -17.53
CA HIS A 45 12.26 -17.23 -18.30
C HIS A 45 12.11 -16.55 -19.68
N SER A 46 10.99 -16.78 -20.36
CA SER A 46 10.72 -16.18 -21.67
C SER A 46 10.61 -14.65 -21.59
N LEU A 47 9.96 -14.13 -20.54
CA LEU A 47 9.83 -12.69 -20.31
C LEU A 47 11.18 -12.06 -19.96
N LEU A 48 11.97 -12.68 -19.08
CA LEU A 48 13.33 -12.22 -18.73
C LEU A 48 14.24 -12.16 -19.95
N LYS A 49 14.31 -13.23 -20.73
CA LYS A 49 15.16 -13.31 -21.93
C LYS A 49 14.83 -12.22 -22.95
N ARG A 50 13.54 -11.85 -23.05
CA ARG A 50 13.05 -10.81 -23.96
C ARG A 50 13.11 -9.40 -23.36
N LYS A 51 13.44 -9.26 -22.06
CA LYS A 51 13.29 -8.02 -21.29
C LYS A 51 11.86 -7.46 -21.39
N TRP A 52 10.87 -8.33 -21.29
CA TRP A 52 9.46 -7.99 -21.39
C TRP A 52 8.74 -8.07 -20.04
N MET A 53 7.71 -7.25 -19.92
CA MET A 53 6.71 -7.26 -18.84
C MET A 53 5.32 -7.46 -19.45
N LEU A 54 4.33 -7.81 -18.63
CA LEU A 54 2.94 -7.94 -19.08
C LEU A 54 2.07 -6.85 -18.46
N LEU A 55 1.35 -6.11 -19.31
CA LEU A 55 0.24 -5.27 -18.89
C LEU A 55 -1.02 -6.13 -18.81
N ALA A 56 -1.54 -6.29 -17.60
CA ALA A 56 -2.78 -6.97 -17.30
C ALA A 56 -3.87 -5.93 -16.96
N ARG A 57 -5.09 -6.22 -17.40
CA ARG A 57 -6.30 -5.50 -17.00
C ARG A 57 -7.07 -6.42 -16.08
N HIS A 58 -7.50 -5.91 -14.93
CA HIS A 58 -8.41 -6.67 -14.07
C HIS A 58 -9.84 -6.49 -14.55
N GLU A 59 -10.54 -7.60 -14.75
CA GLU A 59 -11.95 -7.60 -15.15
C GLU A 59 -12.83 -7.70 -13.90
N PRO A 60 -13.69 -6.72 -13.64
CA PRO A 60 -14.57 -6.76 -12.47
C PRO A 60 -15.62 -7.87 -12.65
N GLN A 61 -15.72 -8.79 -11.68
CA GLN A 61 -16.70 -9.88 -11.73
C GLN A 61 -18.15 -9.43 -11.47
N ASN A 62 -18.32 -8.27 -10.82
CA ASN A 62 -19.65 -7.71 -10.53
C ASN A 62 -19.63 -6.20 -10.84
N THR A 63 -20.34 -5.80 -11.89
CA THR A 63 -20.66 -4.39 -12.13
C THR A 63 -21.79 -4.01 -11.18
N GLY A 64 -21.52 -3.14 -10.20
CA GLY A 64 -22.55 -2.68 -9.27
C GLY A 64 -23.72 -2.02 -10.01
N PRO A 65 -24.95 -2.08 -9.47
CA PRO A 65 -26.17 -1.71 -10.21
C PRO A 65 -26.31 -0.22 -10.54
N ASN A 66 -25.49 0.66 -9.95
CA ASN A 66 -25.78 2.11 -9.94
C ASN A 66 -24.96 2.96 -10.91
N TRP A 67 -23.92 2.42 -11.56
CA TRP A 67 -23.10 3.20 -12.48
C TRP A 67 -22.88 2.43 -13.78
N ASN A 68 -23.37 2.99 -14.89
CA ASN A 68 -23.26 2.43 -16.25
C ASN A 68 -21.82 2.49 -16.82
N VAL A 69 -20.82 2.61 -15.95
CA VAL A 69 -19.41 2.84 -16.31
C VAL A 69 -18.56 1.77 -15.63
N VAL A 70 -17.83 1.00 -16.45
CA VAL A 70 -16.92 -0.05 -15.97
C VAL A 70 -15.53 0.52 -15.74
N VAL A 71 -15.08 0.52 -14.49
CA VAL A 71 -13.72 0.92 -14.12
C VAL A 71 -12.80 -0.30 -14.19
N HIS A 72 -11.69 -0.16 -14.89
CA HIS A 72 -10.72 -1.23 -15.09
C HIS A 72 -9.37 -0.86 -14.46
N PRO A 73 -8.95 -1.56 -13.39
CA PRO A 73 -7.60 -1.42 -12.88
C PRO A 73 -6.60 -2.07 -13.84
N TYR A 74 -5.42 -1.45 -13.96
CA TYR A 74 -4.30 -1.96 -14.75
C TYR A 74 -3.13 -2.31 -13.84
N PHE A 75 -2.47 -3.41 -14.18
CA PHE A 75 -1.32 -3.93 -13.46
C PHE A 75 -0.18 -4.25 -14.43
N VAL A 76 1.05 -4.00 -14.01
CA VAL A 76 2.24 -4.53 -14.68
C VAL A 76 2.72 -5.74 -13.91
N ILE A 77 2.93 -6.83 -14.64
CA ILE A 77 3.50 -8.08 -14.16
C ILE A 77 4.93 -8.15 -14.66
N ILE A 78 5.87 -8.14 -13.71
CA ILE A 78 7.32 -8.05 -13.92
C ILE A 78 7.93 -9.39 -13.53
N PRO A 79 8.69 -10.06 -14.40
CA PRO A 79 9.34 -11.31 -14.05
C PRO A 79 10.57 -11.09 -13.15
N SER A 80 10.82 -12.02 -12.23
CA SER A 80 12.05 -12.09 -11.42
C SER A 80 12.88 -13.30 -11.83
N ASP A 81 14.19 -13.17 -11.66
CA ASP A 81 15.19 -14.23 -11.63
C ASP A 81 14.90 -15.37 -10.62
N SER A 82 14.15 -15.11 -9.56
CA SER A 82 13.70 -16.09 -8.57
C SER A 82 12.53 -16.98 -9.01
N ALA A 83 12.23 -17.02 -10.31
CA ALA A 83 11.07 -17.70 -10.90
C ALA A 83 9.71 -17.27 -10.28
N THR A 84 9.61 -15.99 -9.92
CA THR A 84 8.38 -15.35 -9.43
C THR A 84 7.95 -14.21 -10.36
N LEU A 85 6.69 -13.79 -10.26
CA LEU A 85 6.18 -12.62 -10.96
C LEU A 85 5.74 -11.56 -9.95
N LEU A 86 6.25 -10.34 -10.09
CA LEU A 86 5.89 -9.18 -9.29
C LEU A 86 4.77 -8.41 -9.98
N VAL A 87 3.70 -8.12 -9.25
CA VAL A 87 2.56 -7.34 -9.74
C VAL A 87 2.54 -5.98 -9.08
N LYS A 88 2.50 -4.91 -9.89
CA LYS A 88 2.36 -3.53 -9.42
C LYS A 88 1.18 -2.84 -10.11
N ALA A 89 0.43 -2.04 -9.35
CA ALA A 89 -0.65 -1.23 -9.93
C ALA A 89 -0.07 -0.08 -10.76
N VAL A 90 -0.77 0.25 -11.85
CA VAL A 90 -0.36 1.30 -12.80
C VAL A 90 -1.26 2.51 -12.65
N ALA A 91 -0.66 3.69 -12.47
CA ALA A 91 -1.37 4.95 -12.47
C ALA A 91 -1.93 5.21 -13.87
N SER A 92 -3.25 5.08 -14.01
CA SER A 92 -3.95 5.47 -15.22
C SER A 92 -3.99 6.99 -15.36
N ARG A 93 -4.35 7.48 -16.55
CA ARG A 93 -4.44 8.92 -16.84
C ARG A 93 -5.19 9.70 -15.77
N GLU A 94 -6.27 9.14 -15.25
CA GLU A 94 -7.16 9.84 -14.32
C GLU A 94 -6.56 9.95 -12.89
N LEU A 95 -5.48 9.22 -12.63
CA LEU A 95 -4.72 9.24 -11.38
C LEU A 95 -3.45 10.10 -11.48
N LEU A 96 -3.12 10.59 -12.67
CA LEU A 96 -1.94 11.40 -12.93
C LEU A 96 -2.32 12.86 -13.05
N LEU A 97 -1.62 13.71 -12.29
CA LEU A 97 -1.67 15.15 -12.56
C LEU A 97 -0.98 15.44 -13.90
N PRO A 98 -1.41 16.48 -14.64
CA PRO A 98 -0.69 16.92 -15.83
C PRO A 98 0.77 17.22 -15.46
N SER A 99 1.70 16.40 -15.94
CA SER A 99 3.12 16.58 -15.74
C SER A 99 3.85 16.48 -17.08
N ALA A 100 4.74 17.42 -17.33
CA ALA A 100 5.75 17.26 -18.36
C ALA A 100 6.87 16.42 -17.74
N PHE A 101 7.04 15.17 -18.19
CA PHE A 101 8.19 14.37 -17.81
C PHE A 101 9.42 14.98 -18.51
N PRO A 102 10.35 15.61 -17.78
CA PRO A 102 11.51 16.20 -18.41
C PRO A 102 12.34 15.09 -19.05
N THR A 103 12.78 15.30 -20.29
CA THR A 103 13.73 14.39 -20.92
C THR A 103 15.05 14.47 -20.17
N LEU A 104 15.58 13.33 -19.75
CA LEU A 104 16.91 13.25 -19.15
C LEU A 104 17.94 13.69 -20.19
N LEU A 105 18.73 14.72 -19.88
CA LEU A 105 19.83 15.13 -20.75
C LEU A 105 20.91 14.04 -20.75
N ALA A 106 21.38 13.66 -21.93
CA ALA A 106 22.38 12.61 -22.08
C ALA A 106 23.76 13.03 -21.55
N GLU A 107 24.06 14.33 -21.54
CA GLU A 107 25.36 14.85 -21.14
C GLU A 107 25.21 15.96 -20.09
N HIS A 108 26.13 15.94 -19.11
CA HIS A 108 26.21 16.92 -18.03
C HIS A 108 27.64 17.46 -17.95
N PRO A 109 27.85 18.74 -17.60
CA PRO A 109 29.19 19.30 -17.49
C PRO A 109 30.07 18.52 -16.50
N GLU A 110 31.31 18.23 -16.88
CA GLU A 110 32.27 17.47 -16.04
C GLU A 110 32.47 18.07 -14.65
N ARG A 111 32.39 19.40 -14.58
CA ARG A 111 32.49 20.15 -13.32
C ARG A 111 31.45 19.72 -12.27
N VAL A 112 30.30 19.22 -12.71
CA VAL A 112 29.21 18.71 -11.86
C VAL A 112 29.28 17.18 -11.74
N ARG A 113 29.65 16.49 -12.81
CA ARG A 113 29.75 15.02 -12.85
C ARG A 113 30.82 14.47 -11.90
N GLY A 114 32.02 15.06 -11.91
CA GLY A 114 33.17 14.57 -11.14
C GLY A 114 32.90 14.47 -9.62
N PRO A 115 32.40 15.53 -8.96
CA PRO A 115 32.06 15.47 -7.53
C PRO A 115 30.98 14.43 -7.21
N ILE A 116 29.98 14.27 -8.07
CA ILE A 116 28.90 13.29 -7.89
C ILE A 116 29.45 11.87 -8.01
N GLU A 117 30.24 11.57 -9.05
CA GLU A 117 30.86 10.26 -9.23
C GLU A 117 31.81 9.92 -8.07
N SER A 118 32.62 10.89 -7.61
CA SER A 118 33.47 10.69 -6.45
C SER A 118 32.69 10.39 -5.18
N ALA A 119 31.54 11.05 -4.97
CA ALA A 119 30.68 10.78 -3.83
C ALA A 119 30.05 9.39 -3.91
N LEU A 120 29.56 8.99 -5.09
CA LEU A 120 28.99 7.66 -5.33
C LEU A 120 30.03 6.54 -5.15
N ASN A 121 31.27 6.75 -5.60
CA ASN A 121 32.36 5.78 -5.45
C ASN A 121 32.81 5.59 -4.00
N SER A 122 32.49 6.54 -3.11
CA SER A 122 32.77 6.41 -1.67
C SER A 122 31.71 5.60 -0.91
N LEU A 123 30.58 5.29 -1.55
CA LEU A 123 29.51 4.50 -0.94
C LEU A 123 29.88 3.02 -0.95
N GLU A 124 29.61 2.35 0.17
CA GLU A 124 29.69 0.89 0.25
C GLU A 124 28.57 0.26 -0.59
N VAL A 125 28.93 -0.63 -1.52
CA VAL A 125 27.98 -1.32 -2.38
C VAL A 125 27.77 -2.73 -1.86
N GLU A 126 26.57 -3.00 -1.36
CA GLU A 126 26.17 -4.34 -0.97
C GLU A 126 25.90 -5.20 -2.20
N VAL A 127 26.47 -6.40 -2.25
CA VAL A 127 26.29 -7.37 -3.36
C VAL A 127 24.83 -7.85 -3.45
N ALA A 128 24.17 -7.97 -2.30
CA ALA A 128 22.77 -8.37 -2.23
C ALA A 128 22.11 -7.67 -1.05
N TYR A 129 20.97 -7.04 -1.33
CA TYR A 129 20.15 -6.42 -0.30
C TYR A 129 19.48 -7.50 0.57
N ASN A 130 19.76 -7.48 1.88
CA ASN A 130 19.08 -8.33 2.85
C ASN A 130 18.18 -7.48 3.77
N PRO A 131 16.84 -7.58 3.67
CA PRO A 131 15.93 -6.77 4.49
C PRO A 131 16.08 -7.04 6.00
N LEU A 132 16.63 -8.19 6.40
CA LEU A 132 16.88 -8.51 7.82
C LEU A 132 18.00 -7.66 8.44
N HIS A 133 18.88 -7.06 7.63
CA HIS A 133 19.94 -6.18 8.11
C HIS A 133 19.41 -4.77 8.45
N LEU A 134 18.24 -4.39 7.94
CA LEU A 134 17.64 -3.09 8.22
C LEU A 134 16.99 -3.03 9.60
N LYS A 135 17.42 -2.05 10.39
CA LYS A 135 16.84 -1.75 11.71
C LYS A 135 16.03 -0.46 11.63
N SER A 136 14.73 -0.56 11.38
CA SER A 136 13.82 0.60 11.40
C SER A 136 13.52 1.12 12.82
N ASN A 137 13.86 0.35 13.85
CA ASN A 137 13.48 0.59 15.25
C ASN A 137 11.96 0.74 15.50
N LEU A 138 11.11 0.37 14.52
CA LEU A 138 9.65 0.50 14.61
C LEU A 138 9.09 -0.21 15.84
N TYR A 139 9.52 -1.45 16.09
CA TYR A 139 9.09 -2.20 17.27
C TYR A 139 9.44 -1.49 18.59
N LYS A 140 10.66 -0.96 18.72
CA LYS A 140 11.07 -0.20 19.92
C LYS A 140 10.24 1.07 20.08
N HIS A 141 9.94 1.76 18.99
CA HIS A 141 9.11 2.97 19.00
C HIS A 141 7.66 2.65 19.40
N LEU A 142 7.03 1.66 18.76
CA LEU A 142 5.67 1.22 19.10
C LEU A 142 5.60 0.72 20.53
N LYS A 143 6.61 -0.03 20.99
CA LYS A 143 6.70 -0.48 22.38
C LYS A 143 6.76 0.71 23.35
N SER A 144 7.61 1.69 23.08
CA SER A 144 7.72 2.91 23.89
C SER A 144 6.43 3.74 23.90
N SER A 145 5.72 3.83 22.77
CA SER A 145 4.51 4.63 22.62
C SER A 145 3.28 3.96 23.26
N LEU A 146 3.09 2.66 23.01
CA LEU A 146 1.91 1.90 23.43
C LEU A 146 2.03 1.33 24.85
N TYR A 147 3.25 1.02 25.32
CA TYR A 147 3.48 0.48 26.66
C TYR A 147 3.88 1.55 27.67
N LYS A 148 3.61 2.84 27.44
CA LYS A 148 3.76 3.83 28.52
C LYS A 148 2.85 3.40 29.66
N PRO A 149 3.39 3.04 30.84
CA PRO A 149 2.56 2.89 32.01
C PRO A 149 1.86 4.24 32.22
N PRO A 150 0.58 4.27 32.65
CA PRO A 150 0.00 5.52 33.12
C PRO A 150 0.99 6.09 34.14
N HIS A 151 1.38 7.35 33.94
CA HIS A 151 2.29 8.07 34.82
C HIS A 151 2.00 7.65 36.27
N ARG A 152 2.93 6.90 36.89
CA ARG A 152 3.12 7.04 38.33
C ARG A 152 3.42 8.52 38.48
N GLN A 153 2.45 9.26 39.01
CA GLN A 153 2.64 10.62 39.44
C GLN A 153 3.83 10.57 40.38
N GLN A 154 5.00 10.93 39.86
CA GLN A 154 6.14 11.19 40.70
C GLN A 154 5.68 12.32 41.61
N PRO A 155 5.69 12.17 42.94
CA PRO A 155 5.34 13.27 43.82
C PRO A 155 6.31 14.39 43.49
N GLN A 156 5.82 15.49 42.91
CA GLN A 156 6.62 16.70 42.89
C GLN A 156 6.98 17.02 44.34
N PRO A 157 8.26 17.31 44.65
CA PRO A 157 8.57 17.95 45.91
C PRO A 157 7.71 19.21 45.98
N ARG A 158 6.84 19.28 46.99
CA ARG A 158 6.06 20.50 47.30
C ARG A 158 7.06 21.63 47.56
N GLU A 159 7.34 22.44 46.54
CA GLU A 159 7.91 23.76 46.75
C GLU A 159 6.86 24.61 47.45
N GLN A 160 7.15 24.91 48.71
CA GLN A 160 6.32 25.70 49.59
C GLN A 160 6.39 27.17 49.17
N ARG A 161 5.22 27.72 48.86
CA ARG A 161 4.77 29.12 48.98
C ARG A 161 5.54 30.24 48.22
N PRO A 162 4.79 31.23 47.69
CA PRO A 162 5.36 32.38 47.00
C PRO A 162 5.74 33.48 48.01
N GLU A 163 6.99 33.95 47.95
CA GLU A 163 7.41 35.21 48.56
C GLU A 163 8.10 36.11 47.52
N ARG A 164 7.72 37.36 47.61
CA ARG A 164 7.89 38.52 46.73
C ARG A 164 9.35 38.89 46.32
N HIS A 165 9.44 39.40 45.09
CA HIS A 165 10.37 40.42 44.54
C HIS A 165 11.85 40.06 44.28
N GLN A 166 12.25 39.98 43.00
CA GLN A 166 13.07 41.00 42.31
C GLN A 166 13.38 40.62 40.83
N PRO A 167 13.71 41.60 39.96
CA PRO A 167 13.77 41.41 38.51
C PRO A 167 15.18 41.01 38.04
N ARG A 168 15.28 39.97 37.19
CA ARG A 168 16.47 39.77 36.36
C ARG A 168 16.10 39.20 35.00
N GLN A 169 16.58 39.88 33.98
CA GLN A 169 16.42 39.56 32.57
C GLN A 169 16.92 38.16 32.25
N VAL A 170 16.10 37.36 31.58
CA VAL A 170 16.56 36.28 30.69
C VAL A 170 15.61 36.23 29.50
N SER A 171 16.21 36.33 28.32
CA SER A 171 15.65 36.28 26.97
C SER A 171 14.71 35.08 26.72
N PRO A 172 13.61 35.24 25.96
CA PRO A 172 12.87 34.10 25.44
C PRO A 172 13.58 33.54 24.20
N CYS A 173 14.06 32.30 24.30
CA CYS A 173 14.35 31.47 23.14
C CYS A 173 13.04 31.21 22.37
N PRO A 174 12.93 31.51 21.05
CA PRO A 174 11.70 31.30 20.32
C PRO A 174 11.50 29.80 20.06
N GLN A 175 10.62 29.17 20.83
CA GLN A 175 10.07 27.87 20.45
C GLN A 175 9.13 28.08 19.27
N SER A 176 9.65 27.89 18.05
CA SER A 176 8.84 27.79 16.84
C SER A 176 7.95 26.54 16.92
N ARG A 177 6.73 26.71 17.40
CA ARG A 177 5.65 25.73 17.25
C ARG A 177 4.54 26.37 16.42
N ALA A 178 4.59 26.13 15.12
CA ALA A 178 3.44 26.34 14.26
C ALA A 178 2.35 25.33 14.63
N LYS A 179 1.18 25.81 15.05
CA LYS A 179 -0.03 25.00 15.23
C LYS A 179 -0.96 25.27 14.06
N ALA A 180 -1.14 24.29 13.18
CA ALA A 180 -2.19 24.31 12.18
C ALA A 180 -3.44 23.67 12.79
N ALA A 181 -4.54 24.42 12.87
CA ALA A 181 -5.85 23.89 13.17
C ALA A 181 -6.57 23.60 11.86
N VAL A 182 -7.02 22.35 11.67
CA VAL A 182 -7.92 21.97 10.58
C VAL A 182 -9.32 21.83 11.19
N ALA A 183 -10.33 22.43 10.55
CA ALA A 183 -11.72 22.30 10.96
C ALA A 183 -12.16 20.83 10.91
N PRO A 184 -12.91 20.31 11.88
CA PRO A 184 -13.40 18.93 11.84
C PRO A 184 -14.31 18.77 10.62
N LEU A 185 -13.98 17.83 9.73
CA LEU A 185 -14.92 17.38 8.72
C LEU A 185 -16.09 16.70 9.44
N LEU A 186 -17.31 17.18 9.18
CA LEU A 186 -18.54 16.57 9.66
C LEU A 186 -18.61 15.13 9.11
N MET A 187 -18.25 14.16 9.95
CA MET A 187 -18.43 12.76 9.63
C MET A 187 -19.93 12.48 9.56
N ALA A 188 -20.39 12.00 8.40
CA ALA A 188 -21.74 11.49 8.26
C ALA A 188 -21.94 10.33 9.27
N PRO A 189 -23.07 10.26 9.98
CA PRO A 189 -23.31 9.21 10.97
C PRO A 189 -23.37 7.85 10.27
N SER A 190 -22.73 6.85 10.89
CA SER A 190 -22.81 5.46 10.45
C SER A 190 -24.23 4.92 10.65
N PRO A 191 -24.77 4.14 9.70
CA PRO A 191 -26.13 3.63 9.81
C PRO A 191 -26.13 2.35 10.64
N LEU A 192 -25.93 2.45 11.95
CA LEU A 192 -26.28 1.37 12.86
C LEU A 192 -26.89 1.94 14.14
N GLN A 193 -28.08 1.40 14.44
CA GLN A 193 -28.90 1.60 15.64
C GLN A 193 -29.93 2.73 15.59
N THR A 194 -31.08 2.43 15.00
CA THR A 194 -32.37 2.91 15.52
C THR A 194 -33.12 1.71 16.14
N PHE A 195 -32.91 1.53 17.44
CA PHE A 195 -33.92 0.90 18.29
C PHE A 195 -34.89 2.00 18.72
N ARG A 196 -36.19 1.87 18.41
CA ARG A 196 -37.27 2.26 19.32
C ARG A 196 -38.51 1.36 19.15
N PRO A 197 -39.29 1.15 20.23
CA PRO A 197 -40.25 0.04 20.35
C PRO A 197 -41.74 0.44 20.21
N ALA A 198 -42.59 -0.62 20.23
CA ALA A 198 -44.04 -0.68 20.53
C ALA A 198 -45.01 -0.24 19.40
N THR A 199 -46.12 -0.90 19.05
CA THR A 199 -46.86 -2.07 19.60
C THR A 199 -47.98 -2.48 18.61
N ALA A 200 -48.43 -3.74 18.73
CA ALA A 200 -49.78 -4.28 18.49
C ALA A 200 -50.21 -4.83 17.09
N ALA A 201 -50.10 -6.16 17.00
CA ALA A 201 -51.14 -7.15 16.66
C ALA A 201 -51.84 -7.13 15.27
N ARG A 202 -51.60 -8.18 14.47
CA ARG A 202 -52.56 -9.28 14.24
C ARG A 202 -52.01 -10.38 13.30
N ARG A 203 -51.91 -11.58 13.87
CA ARG A 203 -52.22 -12.93 13.36
C ARG A 203 -52.40 -13.11 11.83
N GLY A 204 -51.58 -13.98 11.25
CA GLY A 204 -51.77 -14.60 9.92
C GLY A 204 -50.69 -15.64 9.63
N SER A 205 -50.99 -16.90 9.94
CA SER A 205 -50.24 -18.09 9.54
C SER A 205 -50.42 -18.37 8.04
N CYS A 206 -49.40 -18.89 7.36
CA CYS A 206 -49.52 -19.90 6.30
C CYS A 206 -48.13 -20.37 5.82
N GLU A 207 -47.87 -21.67 5.99
CA GLU A 207 -46.81 -22.45 5.35
C GLU A 207 -46.97 -22.50 3.82
N GLY A 208 -45.89 -22.83 3.11
CA GLY A 208 -45.97 -23.17 1.69
C GLY A 208 -44.63 -23.29 0.98
N SER A 209 -43.95 -24.42 1.18
CA SER A 209 -42.90 -24.95 0.31
C SER A 209 -43.36 -25.02 -1.16
N LEU A 210 -42.41 -25.04 -2.11
CA LEU A 210 -42.28 -26.05 -3.19
C LEU A 210 -41.32 -25.58 -4.30
N LEU A 211 -40.21 -26.33 -4.45
CA LEU A 211 -39.47 -26.51 -5.71
C LEU A 211 -40.39 -27.11 -6.79
N PRO A 212 -40.06 -26.97 -8.09
CA PRO A 212 -39.80 -28.22 -8.83
C PRO A 212 -38.76 -28.18 -9.97
N LYS A 213 -38.01 -29.29 -10.02
CA LYS A 213 -37.67 -30.21 -11.14
C LYS A 213 -36.88 -29.76 -12.38
N GLU A 214 -35.69 -30.37 -12.46
CA GLU A 214 -35.14 -31.25 -13.50
C GLU A 214 -36.01 -31.61 -14.73
N TYR A 215 -35.33 -31.62 -15.89
CA TYR A 215 -35.66 -32.45 -17.05
C TYR A 215 -34.34 -33.03 -17.61
N GLU A 216 -34.26 -34.36 -17.65
CA GLU A 216 -33.31 -35.16 -18.42
C GLU A 216 -33.69 -35.15 -19.92
N GLU A 217 -32.67 -35.23 -20.78
CA GLU A 217 -32.62 -36.19 -21.90
C GLU A 217 -31.17 -36.65 -22.08
#